data_AF-A0A4S4L5Z7-F1
#
_entry.id   AF-A0A4S4L5Z7-F1
#
_cell.length_a   1.000
_cell.length_b   1.000
_cell.length_c   1.000
_cell.angle_alpha   90.00
_cell.angle_beta   90.00
_cell.angle_gamma   90.00
#
_symmetry.space_group_name_H-M   'P 1'
#
loop_
_entity.id
_entity.type
_entity.pdbx_description
1 polymer ?
#
loop_
_entity_poly.entity_id
_entity_poly.type
_entity_poly.pdbx_seq_one_letter_code
_entity_poly.pdbx_strand_id
1 'polypeptide(L)'
;MLALLTIHFQKFLMPHLRPPTSTAYESDRDSLTEQFNAAEALLKEIQTETAAVRQAVEDQNLKVEQTTQDVDACVKEMREGETKARDEMREIREEVNSIREMLPKMIEKNKESQTQSLSELQQELKSLKALLLSRGPSQPTTPSPSLSSFTGRPSIPSWQLEGYSSTDLGSRTDRNSTVVSSTRVASVASSDLLEEGLSFSTDTQPRNETALRSVSRSSLRVPSYAASHRQQRVLSPFIRTLVTKKYTTDHEAIVFDDTTNIGTIFITEYAQESLGDVVFVELPSEGFRVAAGDQIGAVESVKAASDIYSPVSGTVDEINGGLGEQPNLINKSPEDKGPETCSPTFQLIIQMRFYFYSMALQN
;
A
#
# COMPACT_ATOMS: atom_id res chain seq x y z
N MET A 1 32.24 92.96 -7.77
CA MET A 1 31.07 92.21 -7.25
C MET A 1 30.36 91.45 -8.37
N LEU A 2 29.67 92.10 -9.32
CA LEU A 2 28.89 91.44 -10.39
C LEU A 2 29.59 90.26 -11.10
N ALA A 3 30.85 90.40 -11.54
CA ALA A 3 31.58 89.31 -12.20
C ALA A 3 31.70 88.03 -11.34
N LEU A 4 31.89 88.16 -10.01
CA LEU A 4 31.93 87.01 -9.09
C LEU A 4 30.55 86.34 -8.94
N LEU A 5 29.48 87.14 -9.00
CA LEU A 5 28.10 86.64 -9.02
C LEU A 5 27.82 85.86 -10.31
N THR A 6 28.21 86.39 -11.48
CA THR A 6 28.06 85.70 -12.77
C THR A 6 28.87 84.41 -12.82
N ILE A 7 30.09 84.39 -12.29
CA ILE A 7 30.94 83.19 -12.19
C ILE A 7 30.30 82.15 -11.25
N HIS A 8 29.80 82.54 -10.08
CA HIS A 8 29.07 81.61 -9.20
C HIS A 8 27.78 81.09 -9.84
N PHE A 9 27.02 81.96 -10.50
CA PHE A 9 25.79 81.58 -11.20
C PHE A 9 26.09 80.57 -12.32
N GLN A 10 27.07 80.83 -13.19
CA GLN A 10 27.43 79.89 -14.25
C GLN A 10 28.06 78.59 -13.75
N LYS A 11 28.78 78.61 -12.61
CA LYS A 11 29.43 77.43 -12.04
C LYS A 11 28.50 76.56 -11.20
N PHE A 12 27.54 77.14 -10.48
CA PHE A 12 26.74 76.45 -9.46
C PHE A 12 25.22 76.45 -9.68
N LEU A 13 24.63 77.43 -10.39
CA LEU A 13 23.19 77.40 -10.71
C LEU A 13 22.94 76.92 -12.13
N MET A 14 23.67 77.45 -13.11
CA MET A 14 23.43 77.19 -14.53
C MET A 14 23.54 75.69 -14.93
N PRO A 15 24.38 74.83 -14.31
CA PRO A 15 24.35 73.39 -14.59
C PRO A 15 23.04 72.71 -14.18
N HIS A 16 22.42 73.14 -13.07
CA HIS A 16 21.16 72.59 -12.56
C HIS A 16 19.92 73.24 -13.20
N LEU A 17 20.08 74.37 -13.88
CA LEU A 17 19.03 75.07 -14.63
C LEU A 17 19.09 74.81 -16.15
N ARG A 18 19.97 73.93 -16.62
CA ARG A 18 19.91 73.43 -18.00
C ARG A 18 18.71 72.50 -18.14
N PRO A 19 17.85 72.66 -19.17
CA PRO A 19 16.98 71.57 -19.55
C PRO A 19 17.85 70.35 -19.94
N PRO A 20 17.44 69.12 -19.59
CA PRO A 20 18.13 67.91 -20.04
C PRO A 20 18.29 67.91 -21.56
N THR A 21 19.41 67.37 -22.04
CA THR A 21 19.68 67.25 -23.47
C THR A 21 18.70 66.28 -24.12
N SER A 22 18.31 66.52 -25.38
CA SER A 22 17.35 65.65 -26.10
C SER A 22 17.71 64.17 -26.01
N THR A 23 19.00 63.87 -26.19
CA THR A 23 19.59 62.53 -26.06
C THR A 23 19.44 61.87 -24.69
N ALA A 24 19.30 62.65 -23.60
CA ALA A 24 19.03 62.13 -22.27
C ALA A 24 17.56 61.74 -22.13
N TYR A 25 16.64 62.62 -22.57
CA TYR A 25 15.21 62.29 -22.63
C TYR A 25 14.92 61.09 -23.53
N GLU A 26 15.62 60.96 -24.66
CA GLU A 26 15.54 59.81 -25.55
C GLU A 26 16.02 58.53 -24.85
N SER A 27 17.17 58.57 -24.17
CA SER A 27 17.69 57.44 -23.38
C SER A 27 16.77 57.03 -22.21
N ASP A 28 16.22 57.99 -21.48
CA ASP A 28 15.31 57.74 -20.36
C ASP A 28 13.99 57.15 -20.84
N ARG A 29 13.43 57.66 -21.95
CA ARG A 29 12.24 57.11 -22.61
C ARG A 29 12.48 55.68 -23.09
N ASP A 30 13.64 55.40 -23.66
CA ASP A 30 13.93 54.09 -24.23
C ASP A 30 14.16 53.06 -23.10
N SER A 31 14.82 53.44 -22.00
CA SER A 31 14.92 52.61 -20.80
C SER A 31 13.57 52.36 -20.11
N LEU A 32 12.69 53.37 -20.03
CA LEU A 32 11.31 53.18 -19.57
C LEU A 32 10.54 52.22 -20.48
N THR A 33 10.72 52.33 -21.80
CA THR A 33 10.10 51.43 -22.78
C THR A 33 10.58 49.99 -22.62
N GLU A 34 11.87 49.78 -22.40
CA GLU A 34 12.46 48.47 -22.08
C GLU A 34 11.89 47.89 -20.78
N GLN A 35 11.76 48.69 -19.72
CA GLN A 35 11.14 48.28 -18.46
C GLN A 35 9.66 47.90 -18.62
N PHE A 36 8.88 48.63 -19.43
CA PHE A 36 7.49 48.26 -19.73
C PHE A 36 7.41 46.95 -20.53
N ASN A 37 8.27 46.75 -21.54
CA ASN A 37 8.31 45.51 -22.31
C ASN A 37 8.70 44.30 -21.42
N ALA A 38 9.63 44.48 -20.49
CA ALA A 38 10.01 43.45 -19.52
C ALA A 38 8.86 43.13 -18.54
N ALA A 39 8.14 44.15 -18.07
CA ALA A 39 6.96 43.96 -17.22
C ALA A 39 5.81 43.26 -17.97
N GLU A 40 5.58 43.56 -19.25
CA GLU A 40 4.59 42.86 -20.10
C GLU A 40 4.96 41.38 -20.26
N ALA A 41 6.25 41.06 -20.48
CA ALA A 41 6.72 39.69 -20.58
C ALA A 41 6.47 38.90 -19.29
N LEU A 42 6.81 39.45 -18.12
CA LEU A 42 6.56 38.83 -16.81
C LEU A 42 5.06 38.65 -16.53
N LEU A 43 4.22 39.64 -16.85
CA LEU A 43 2.77 39.52 -16.69
C LEU A 43 2.18 38.42 -17.58
N LYS A 44 2.71 38.24 -18.79
CA LYS A 44 2.31 37.17 -19.72
C LYS A 44 2.76 35.80 -19.22
N GLU A 45 3.98 35.69 -18.70
CA GLU A 45 4.53 34.49 -18.08
C GLU A 45 3.68 34.05 -16.88
N ILE A 46 3.42 34.95 -15.93
CA ILE A 46 2.55 34.72 -14.77
C ILE A 46 1.12 34.32 -15.20
N GLN A 47 0.58 34.89 -16.27
CA GLN A 47 -0.72 34.46 -16.82
C GLN A 47 -0.69 33.02 -17.36
N THR A 48 0.37 32.63 -18.08
CA THR A 48 0.52 31.25 -18.57
C THR A 48 0.77 30.25 -17.45
N GLU A 49 1.58 30.58 -16.43
CA GLU A 49 1.77 29.74 -15.25
C GLU A 49 0.48 29.61 -14.45
N THR A 50 -0.26 30.71 -14.23
CA THR A 50 -1.56 30.69 -13.53
C THR A 50 -2.58 29.82 -14.27
N ALA A 51 -2.58 29.83 -15.60
CA ALA A 51 -3.44 28.96 -16.40
C ALA A 51 -3.04 27.47 -16.27
N ALA A 52 -1.74 27.16 -16.37
CA ALA A 52 -1.22 25.81 -16.22
C ALA A 52 -1.46 25.23 -14.80
N VAL A 53 -1.28 26.05 -13.75
CA VAL A 53 -1.55 25.65 -12.36
C VAL A 53 -3.04 25.40 -12.14
N ARG A 54 -3.95 26.21 -12.72
CA ARG A 54 -5.40 25.95 -12.66
C ARG A 54 -5.76 24.62 -13.32
N GLN A 55 -5.27 24.38 -14.53
CA GLN A 55 -5.51 23.10 -15.22
C GLN A 55 -4.96 21.92 -14.41
N ALA A 56 -3.74 22.00 -13.88
CA ALA A 56 -3.16 20.95 -13.06
C ALA A 56 -3.97 20.68 -11.77
N VAL A 57 -4.54 21.72 -11.15
CA VAL A 57 -5.44 21.58 -10.00
C VAL A 57 -6.78 20.96 -10.40
N GLU A 58 -7.35 21.32 -11.55
CA GLU A 58 -8.56 20.70 -12.09
C GLU A 58 -8.33 19.20 -12.40
N ASP A 59 -7.20 18.85 -13.02
CA ASP A 59 -6.80 17.46 -13.28
C ASP A 59 -6.57 16.65 -11.99
N GLN A 60 -5.95 17.24 -10.96
CA GLN A 60 -5.83 16.57 -9.64
C GLN A 60 -7.19 16.42 -8.95
N ASN A 61 -8.07 17.42 -8.99
CA ASN A 61 -9.40 17.33 -8.39
C ASN A 61 -10.23 16.21 -9.03
N LEU A 62 -10.19 16.07 -10.36
CA LEU A 62 -10.86 14.97 -11.07
C LEU A 62 -10.30 13.59 -10.65
N LYS A 63 -8.97 13.48 -10.48
CA LYS A 63 -8.35 12.24 -10.00
C LYS A 63 -8.72 11.92 -8.54
N VAL A 64 -8.80 12.92 -7.68
CA VAL A 64 -9.24 12.76 -6.29
C VAL A 64 -10.69 12.32 -6.23
N GLU A 65 -11.60 12.99 -6.96
CA GLU A 65 -13.02 12.63 -7.05
C GLU A 65 -13.21 11.18 -7.51
N GLN A 66 -12.50 10.75 -8.56
CA GLN A 66 -12.52 9.36 -9.01
C GLN A 66 -12.01 8.40 -7.93
N THR A 67 -10.88 8.72 -7.28
CA THR A 67 -10.30 7.86 -6.23
C THR A 67 -11.26 7.74 -5.03
N THR A 68 -11.94 8.81 -4.66
CA THR A 68 -12.98 8.81 -3.61
C THR A 68 -14.18 7.96 -4.04
N GLN A 69 -14.63 8.06 -5.29
CA GLN A 69 -15.73 7.25 -5.83
C GLN A 69 -15.38 5.74 -5.83
N ASP A 70 -14.16 5.37 -6.22
CA ASP A 70 -13.68 3.98 -6.23
C ASP A 70 -13.59 3.41 -4.79
N VAL A 71 -13.16 4.24 -3.81
CA VAL A 71 -13.15 3.87 -2.39
C VAL A 71 -14.56 3.70 -1.82
N ASP A 72 -15.49 4.62 -2.09
CA ASP A 72 -16.88 4.53 -1.65
C ASP A 72 -17.58 3.29 -2.24
N ALA A 73 -17.30 2.96 -3.52
CA ALA A 73 -17.78 1.73 -4.14
C ALA A 73 -17.25 0.48 -3.42
N CYS A 74 -15.95 0.40 -3.16
CA CYS A 74 -15.32 -0.71 -2.44
C CYS A 74 -15.85 -0.87 -1.00
N VAL A 75 -15.98 0.23 -0.25
CA VAL A 75 -16.55 0.23 1.11
C VAL A 75 -18.02 -0.21 1.11
N LYS A 76 -18.79 0.19 0.09
CA LYS A 76 -20.17 -0.27 -0.10
C LYS A 76 -20.23 -1.77 -0.38
N GLU A 77 -19.46 -2.28 -1.34
CA GLU A 77 -19.42 -3.71 -1.67
C GLU A 77 -18.98 -4.56 -0.47
N MET A 78 -18.00 -4.09 0.32
CA MET A 78 -17.57 -4.77 1.54
C MET A 78 -18.70 -4.85 2.59
N ARG A 79 -19.47 -3.78 2.79
CA ARG A 79 -20.62 -3.76 3.72
C ARG A 79 -21.79 -4.64 3.23
N GLU A 80 -22.08 -4.61 1.94
CA GLU A 80 -23.10 -5.47 1.33
C GLU A 80 -22.67 -6.96 1.42
N GLY A 81 -21.37 -7.24 1.23
CA GLY A 81 -20.78 -8.57 1.46
C GLY A 81 -20.87 -9.04 2.92
N GLU A 82 -20.54 -8.19 3.90
CA GLU A 82 -20.62 -8.52 5.32
C GLU A 82 -22.07 -8.82 5.75
N THR A 83 -23.02 -7.96 5.35
CA THR A 83 -24.45 -8.16 5.66
C THR A 83 -25.00 -9.44 5.03
N LYS A 84 -24.63 -9.74 3.78
CA LYS A 84 -25.00 -10.99 3.10
C LYS A 84 -24.42 -12.23 3.80
N ALA A 85 -23.12 -12.23 4.14
CA ALA A 85 -22.48 -13.33 4.85
C ALA A 85 -23.08 -13.54 6.26
N ARG A 86 -23.48 -12.45 6.93
CA ARG A 86 -24.18 -12.48 8.23
C ARG A 86 -25.57 -13.11 8.12
N ASP A 87 -26.31 -12.83 7.05
CA ASP A 87 -27.63 -13.41 6.82
C ASP A 87 -27.56 -14.88 6.35
N GLU A 88 -26.59 -15.26 5.51
CA GLU A 88 -26.31 -16.67 5.20
C GLU A 88 -25.96 -17.47 6.47
N MET A 89 -25.14 -16.90 7.37
CA MET A 89 -24.81 -17.50 8.66
C MET A 89 -26.02 -17.57 9.64
N ARG A 90 -27.07 -16.78 9.40
CA ARG A 90 -28.35 -16.86 10.12
C ARG A 90 -29.23 -17.97 9.55
N GLU A 91 -29.37 -18.03 8.23
CA GLU A 91 -30.13 -19.09 7.54
C GLU A 91 -29.58 -20.49 7.85
N ILE A 92 -28.25 -20.68 7.72
CA ILE A 92 -27.57 -21.94 8.07
C ILE A 92 -27.82 -22.33 9.54
N ARG A 93 -27.91 -21.36 10.46
CA ARG A 93 -28.18 -21.63 11.88
C ARG A 93 -29.62 -22.09 12.11
N GLU A 94 -30.57 -21.54 11.36
CA GLU A 94 -31.99 -21.92 11.40
C GLU A 94 -32.18 -23.32 10.78
N GLU A 95 -31.50 -23.63 9.66
CA GLU A 95 -31.45 -24.99 9.10
C GLU A 95 -30.85 -26.02 10.07
N VAL A 96 -29.69 -25.72 10.67
CA VAL A 96 -29.04 -26.61 11.64
C VAL A 96 -29.92 -26.86 12.87
N ASN A 97 -30.68 -25.85 13.35
CA ASN A 97 -31.65 -26.08 14.41
C ASN A 97 -32.84 -26.94 13.95
N SER A 98 -33.35 -26.71 12.73
CA SER A 98 -34.41 -27.54 12.14
C SER A 98 -34.00 -29.02 12.03
N ILE A 99 -32.78 -29.30 11.56
CA ILE A 99 -32.20 -30.64 11.50
C ILE A 99 -32.05 -31.24 12.91
N ARG A 100 -31.51 -30.46 13.87
CA ARG A 100 -31.37 -30.85 15.29
C ARG A 100 -32.70 -31.26 15.91
N GLU A 101 -33.80 -30.61 15.54
CA GLU A 101 -35.14 -30.93 16.02
C GLU A 101 -35.81 -32.09 15.27
N MET A 102 -35.53 -32.27 13.98
CA MET A 102 -36.16 -33.29 13.14
C MET A 102 -35.53 -34.67 13.31
N LEU A 103 -34.19 -34.72 13.45
CA LEU A 103 -33.43 -35.96 13.46
C LEU A 103 -33.78 -36.89 14.65
N PRO A 104 -33.96 -36.40 15.90
CA PRO A 104 -34.45 -37.24 17.00
C PRO A 104 -35.88 -37.78 16.74
N LYS A 105 -36.78 -36.93 16.21
CA LYS A 105 -38.17 -37.30 15.89
C LYS A 105 -38.23 -38.41 14.82
N MET A 106 -37.32 -38.38 13.84
CA MET A 106 -37.19 -39.46 12.84
C MET A 106 -36.64 -40.76 13.43
N ILE A 107 -35.65 -40.70 14.33
CA ILE A 107 -35.10 -41.88 15.01
C ILE A 107 -36.17 -42.55 15.89
N GLU A 108 -36.89 -41.76 16.70
CA GLU A 108 -37.98 -42.24 17.57
C GLU A 108 -39.07 -42.92 16.73
N LYS A 109 -39.56 -42.26 15.66
CA LYS A 109 -40.58 -42.81 14.75
C LYS A 109 -40.14 -44.10 14.04
N ASN A 110 -38.86 -44.23 13.69
CA ASN A 110 -38.32 -45.45 13.08
C ASN A 110 -38.25 -46.60 14.10
N LYS A 111 -37.77 -46.31 15.31
CA LYS A 111 -37.78 -47.24 16.46
C LYS A 111 -39.19 -47.69 16.83
N GLU A 112 -40.17 -46.79 16.87
CA GLU A 112 -41.59 -47.11 17.07
C GLU A 112 -42.11 -48.05 15.98
N SER A 113 -41.87 -47.72 14.70
CA SER A 113 -42.27 -48.56 13.55
C SER A 113 -41.67 -49.97 13.62
N GLN A 114 -40.37 -50.10 13.92
CA GLN A 114 -39.72 -51.41 14.12
C GLN A 114 -40.32 -52.17 15.31
N THR A 115 -40.61 -51.48 16.41
CA THR A 115 -41.22 -52.07 17.61
C THR A 115 -42.64 -52.55 17.32
N GLN A 116 -43.41 -51.82 16.52
CA GLN A 116 -44.73 -52.22 16.05
C GLN A 116 -44.65 -53.51 15.21
N SER A 117 -43.80 -53.55 14.17
CA SER A 117 -43.66 -54.76 13.34
C SER A 117 -43.17 -55.98 14.12
N LEU A 118 -42.30 -55.80 15.13
CA LEU A 118 -41.92 -56.87 16.05
C LEU A 118 -43.10 -57.35 16.91
N SER A 119 -44.00 -56.44 17.34
CA SER A 119 -45.20 -56.81 18.11
C SER A 119 -46.23 -57.55 17.26
N GLU A 120 -46.40 -57.17 15.99
CA GLU A 120 -47.27 -57.82 15.01
C GLU A 120 -46.79 -59.24 14.72
N LEU A 121 -45.49 -59.42 14.40
CA LEU A 121 -44.88 -60.73 14.21
C LEU A 121 -44.97 -61.61 15.47
N GLN A 122 -44.84 -61.03 16.67
CA GLN A 122 -45.07 -61.78 17.91
C GLN A 122 -46.53 -62.19 18.10
N GLN A 123 -47.49 -61.40 17.64
CA GLN A 123 -48.91 -61.73 17.69
C GLN A 123 -49.27 -62.83 16.68
N GLU A 124 -48.71 -62.78 15.46
CA GLU A 124 -48.80 -63.85 14.47
C GLU A 124 -48.19 -65.16 14.99
N LEU A 125 -46.99 -65.14 15.56
CA LEU A 125 -46.37 -66.34 16.15
C LEU A 125 -47.18 -66.92 17.32
N LYS A 126 -47.85 -66.07 18.12
CA LYS A 126 -48.77 -66.50 19.18
C LYS A 126 -50.04 -67.15 18.59
N SER A 127 -50.63 -66.60 17.53
CA SER A 127 -51.82 -67.19 16.90
C SER A 127 -51.49 -68.50 16.16
N LEU A 128 -50.36 -68.57 15.44
CA LEU A 128 -49.83 -69.81 14.85
C LEU A 128 -49.60 -70.89 15.89
N LYS A 129 -48.99 -70.55 17.03
CA LYS A 129 -48.77 -71.48 18.14
C LYS A 129 -50.10 -71.95 18.77
N ALA A 130 -51.09 -71.07 18.90
CA ALA A 130 -52.41 -71.43 19.39
C ALA A 130 -53.16 -72.37 18.42
N LEU A 131 -53.10 -72.10 17.10
CA LEU A 131 -53.65 -72.99 16.06
C LEU A 131 -52.98 -74.36 16.09
N LEU A 132 -51.65 -74.43 16.22
CA LEU A 132 -50.91 -75.69 16.35
C LEU A 132 -51.28 -76.45 17.64
N LEU A 133 -51.46 -75.77 18.78
CA LEU A 133 -51.93 -76.41 20.02
C LEU A 133 -53.39 -76.90 19.92
N SER A 134 -54.25 -76.19 19.19
CA SER A 134 -55.64 -76.62 18.95
C SER A 134 -55.72 -77.86 18.07
N ARG A 135 -54.72 -78.10 17.21
CA ARG A 135 -54.61 -79.25 16.32
C ARG A 135 -53.89 -80.42 17.01
N GLY A 136 -54.48 -80.87 18.12
CA GLY A 136 -53.99 -81.98 18.95
C GLY A 136 -53.76 -83.30 18.18
N PRO A 137 -52.96 -84.22 18.73
CA PRO A 137 -52.31 -85.27 17.93
C PRO A 137 -53.28 -86.36 17.42
N SER A 138 -53.40 -86.45 16.10
CA SER A 138 -53.90 -87.64 15.40
C SER A 138 -52.77 -88.65 15.16
N GLN A 139 -53.08 -89.93 15.38
CA GLN A 139 -52.18 -91.09 15.34
C GLN A 139 -51.43 -91.26 13.99
N PRO A 140 -50.18 -91.79 13.97
CA PRO A 140 -49.34 -91.79 12.76
C PRO A 140 -49.56 -93.00 11.84
N THR A 141 -49.71 -92.74 10.54
CA THR A 141 -49.44 -93.69 9.44
C THR A 141 -48.78 -92.99 8.25
N THR A 142 -47.67 -93.56 7.76
CA THR A 142 -46.98 -93.24 6.49
C THR A 142 -47.85 -93.66 5.27
N PRO A 143 -47.71 -93.08 4.05
CA PRO A 143 -46.41 -92.74 3.42
C PRO A 143 -46.32 -91.42 2.62
N SER A 144 -45.12 -91.18 2.06
CA SER A 144 -44.71 -90.12 1.13
C SER A 144 -45.27 -90.32 -0.31
N PRO A 145 -45.00 -89.44 -1.30
CA PRO A 145 -44.33 -88.13 -1.26
C PRO A 145 -45.06 -86.99 -2.02
N SER A 146 -44.55 -85.75 -1.95
CA SER A 146 -44.52 -84.80 -3.09
C SER A 146 -43.68 -83.56 -2.76
N LEU A 147 -43.12 -82.92 -3.80
CA LEU A 147 -42.40 -81.65 -3.71
C LEU A 147 -43.34 -80.48 -4.02
N SER A 148 -43.15 -79.34 -3.35
CA SER A 148 -43.66 -78.05 -3.81
C SER A 148 -42.73 -76.95 -3.31
N SER A 149 -42.24 -76.12 -4.23
CA SER A 149 -41.34 -75.01 -3.95
C SER A 149 -42.06 -73.84 -3.28
N PHE A 150 -41.42 -73.20 -2.30
CA PHE A 150 -41.71 -71.81 -1.95
C PHE A 150 -40.43 -70.97 -1.98
N THR A 151 -40.46 -69.93 -2.82
CA THR A 151 -39.36 -68.97 -2.99
C THR A 151 -39.53 -67.80 -2.00
N GLY A 152 -38.47 -67.45 -1.27
CA GLY A 152 -38.55 -66.35 -0.31
C GLY A 152 -37.26 -66.14 0.50
N ARG A 153 -36.17 -65.70 -0.17
CA ARG A 153 -35.08 -65.03 0.57
C ARG A 153 -35.51 -63.60 0.86
N PRO A 154 -35.33 -63.07 2.09
CA PRO A 154 -35.47 -61.64 2.33
C PRO A 154 -34.39 -60.88 1.55
N SER A 155 -34.76 -59.73 0.96
CA SER A 155 -33.83 -58.87 0.24
C SER A 155 -33.06 -57.97 1.22
N ILE A 156 -31.77 -57.75 0.96
CA ILE A 156 -30.91 -56.84 1.74
C ILE A 156 -30.92 -55.48 1.03
N PRO A 157 -31.27 -54.37 1.71
CA PRO A 157 -31.30 -53.04 1.10
C PRO A 157 -29.88 -52.50 0.83
N SER A 158 -29.73 -51.77 -0.26
CA SER A 158 -28.44 -51.48 -0.92
C SER A 158 -27.44 -50.58 -0.16
N TRP A 159 -27.75 -50.11 1.06
CA TRP A 159 -26.83 -49.25 1.83
C TRP A 159 -25.79 -50.02 2.65
N GLN A 160 -25.89 -51.36 2.71
CA GLN A 160 -25.01 -52.21 3.53
C GLN A 160 -23.76 -52.73 2.79
N LEU A 161 -23.43 -52.17 1.61
CA LEU A 161 -22.33 -52.63 0.74
C LEU A 161 -21.53 -51.48 0.10
N GLU A 162 -20.96 -50.59 0.92
CA GLU A 162 -19.80 -49.71 0.61
C GLU A 162 -19.37 -49.02 1.93
N GLY A 163 -18.08 -48.79 2.24
CA GLY A 163 -16.86 -49.15 1.53
C GLY A 163 -15.60 -48.66 2.25
N TYR A 164 -15.28 -49.18 3.44
CA TYR A 164 -14.02 -48.85 4.13
C TYR A 164 -12.83 -49.61 3.51
N SER A 165 -11.91 -48.88 2.88
CA SER A 165 -10.55 -49.35 2.57
C SER A 165 -9.53 -48.25 2.85
N SER A 166 -8.36 -48.65 3.38
CA SER A 166 -7.37 -47.72 3.93
C SER A 166 -6.38 -47.19 2.88
N THR A 167 -5.72 -46.08 3.22
CA THR A 167 -4.55 -45.54 2.54
C THR A 167 -3.34 -46.47 2.59
N ASP A 168 -2.59 -46.59 1.48
CA ASP A 168 -1.11 -46.65 1.51
C ASP A 168 -0.50 -46.15 0.17
N LEU A 169 0.83 -45.96 0.14
CA LEU A 169 1.60 -45.33 -0.94
C LEU A 169 1.92 -46.26 -2.13
N GLY A 170 2.19 -45.70 -3.32
CA GLY A 170 2.73 -46.48 -4.45
C GLY A 170 3.03 -45.69 -5.74
N SER A 171 4.28 -45.29 -5.94
CA SER A 171 4.71 -44.35 -7.00
C SER A 171 4.80 -44.88 -8.46
N ARG A 172 4.74 -43.93 -9.42
CA ARG A 172 5.52 -43.83 -10.69
C ARG A 172 5.02 -44.41 -12.04
N THR A 173 5.25 -43.54 -13.05
CA THR A 173 5.68 -43.75 -14.45
C THR A 173 4.72 -44.15 -15.58
N ASP A 174 4.67 -43.21 -16.54
CA ASP A 174 4.83 -43.40 -18.00
C ASP A 174 3.65 -43.75 -18.93
N ARG A 175 3.48 -42.83 -19.90
CA ARG A 175 2.98 -42.99 -21.29
C ARG A 175 1.48 -43.20 -21.49
N ASN A 176 0.84 -42.78 -22.59
CA ASN A 176 1.03 -41.80 -23.67
C ASN A 176 -0.02 -42.19 -24.76
N SER A 177 -0.43 -41.27 -25.64
CA SER A 177 -1.00 -41.54 -27.00
C SER A 177 -2.34 -42.31 -27.14
N THR A 178 -3.31 -41.98 -28.01
CA THR A 178 -3.69 -40.74 -28.75
C THR A 178 -5.13 -40.94 -29.35
N VAL A 179 -5.64 -39.96 -30.13
CA VAL A 179 -6.61 -40.09 -31.27
C VAL A 179 -8.11 -40.13 -30.87
N VAL A 180 -8.87 -39.02 -30.99
CA VAL A 180 -9.60 -38.46 -32.18
C VAL A 180 -11.06 -39.00 -32.28
N SER A 181 -12.15 -38.29 -32.63
CA SER A 181 -12.59 -36.86 -32.66
C SER A 181 -14.17 -36.90 -32.79
N SER A 182 -15.01 -35.95 -33.26
CA SER A 182 -14.90 -34.66 -33.98
C SER A 182 -16.25 -33.87 -33.99
N THR A 183 -16.16 -32.55 -34.25
CA THR A 183 -17.10 -31.66 -34.99
C THR A 183 -17.95 -30.72 -34.10
N ARG A 184 -17.62 -29.41 -33.92
CA ARG A 184 -17.59 -28.23 -34.87
C ARG A 184 -19.03 -27.78 -35.26
N VAL A 185 -19.44 -26.51 -35.30
CA VAL A 185 -18.78 -25.17 -35.27
C VAL A 185 -19.24 -24.40 -33.99
N ALA A 186 -19.34 -23.07 -33.76
CA ALA A 186 -19.11 -21.75 -34.42
C ALA A 186 -19.18 -20.64 -33.30
N SER A 187 -18.93 -19.32 -33.47
CA SER A 187 -18.12 -18.48 -34.39
C SER A 187 -18.59 -17.00 -34.26
N VAL A 188 -17.85 -16.13 -33.56
CA VAL A 188 -17.76 -14.67 -33.81
C VAL A 188 -16.32 -14.21 -33.43
N ALA A 189 -15.78 -13.19 -34.10
CA ALA A 189 -14.44 -12.58 -33.86
C ALA A 189 -14.57 -11.22 -33.10
N SER A 190 -13.56 -10.42 -32.75
CA SER A 190 -12.10 -10.32 -33.08
C SER A 190 -11.34 -9.93 -31.78
N SER A 191 -10.02 -10.10 -31.59
CA SER A 191 -8.83 -9.62 -32.34
C SER A 191 -8.70 -8.07 -32.38
N ASP A 192 -7.54 -7.43 -32.21
CA ASP A 192 -6.14 -7.90 -32.35
C ASP A 192 -5.15 -7.29 -31.32
N LEU A 193 -3.97 -7.89 -31.25
CA LEU A 193 -2.74 -7.38 -30.64
C LEU A 193 -1.59 -7.79 -31.57
N LEU A 194 -0.72 -6.89 -32.06
CA LEU A 194 0.63 -7.23 -32.58
C LEU A 194 1.52 -6.00 -32.88
N GLU A 195 2.76 -6.28 -33.26
CA GLU A 195 3.95 -5.42 -33.29
C GLU A 195 4.50 -5.23 -34.74
N GLU A 196 5.62 -4.51 -34.86
CA GLU A 196 6.45 -4.29 -36.06
C GLU A 196 5.83 -3.44 -37.20
N GLY A 197 6.65 -2.62 -37.86
CA GLY A 197 6.24 -1.72 -38.96
C GLY A 197 7.30 -1.64 -40.07
N LEU A 198 7.07 -0.88 -41.15
CA LEU A 198 8.09 -0.58 -42.18
C LEU A 198 7.64 0.48 -43.21
N SER A 199 8.62 1.00 -43.97
CA SER A 199 8.51 1.88 -45.18
C SER A 199 8.02 3.33 -44.98
N PHE A 200 8.21 4.30 -45.89
CA PHE A 200 9.33 4.75 -46.76
C PHE A 200 8.75 5.58 -47.93
N SER A 201 9.35 6.74 -48.28
CA SER A 201 9.26 7.33 -49.63
C SER A 201 10.37 8.37 -49.91
N THR A 202 11.27 7.99 -50.82
CA THR A 202 11.91 8.79 -51.90
C THR A 202 12.25 10.29 -51.71
N ASP A 203 13.54 10.63 -51.90
CA ASP A 203 13.96 11.46 -53.06
C ASP A 203 15.40 11.09 -53.51
N THR A 204 16.06 11.90 -54.37
CA THR A 204 16.81 11.40 -55.54
C THR A 204 18.29 11.84 -55.68
N GLN A 205 19.03 11.15 -56.58
CA GLN A 205 20.29 11.55 -57.25
C GLN A 205 21.64 11.25 -56.53
N PRO A 206 22.81 11.20 -57.23
CA PRO A 206 23.48 9.90 -57.40
C PRO A 206 25.00 9.86 -57.13
N ARG A 207 25.59 8.66 -57.26
CA ARG A 207 27.03 8.38 -57.10
C ARG A 207 27.91 8.89 -58.25
N ASN A 208 29.15 9.24 -57.92
CA ASN A 208 30.33 8.81 -58.67
C ASN A 208 31.48 8.45 -57.69
N GLU A 209 32.38 7.55 -58.11
CA GLU A 209 33.55 7.14 -57.32
C GLU A 209 34.80 7.93 -57.72
N THR A 210 35.73 8.12 -56.79
CA THR A 210 37.18 8.11 -57.11
C THR A 210 38.00 7.77 -55.87
N ALA A 211 39.17 7.17 -56.06
CA ALA A 211 39.94 6.53 -54.99
C ALA A 211 41.29 7.24 -54.70
N LEU A 212 41.98 6.71 -53.68
CA LEU A 212 43.39 6.96 -53.32
C LEU A 212 43.71 8.32 -52.67
N ARG A 213 44.09 8.30 -51.39
CA ARG A 213 45.53 8.32 -51.00
C ARG A 213 45.76 8.09 -49.52
N SER A 214 46.81 7.33 -49.20
CA SER A 214 47.41 7.26 -47.87
C SER A 214 48.41 8.41 -47.68
N VAL A 215 48.37 9.08 -46.52
CA VAL A 215 49.47 9.92 -46.01
C VAL A 215 49.55 9.75 -44.50
N SER A 216 50.71 9.36 -44.01
CA SER A 216 51.00 9.25 -42.57
C SER A 216 50.90 10.61 -41.88
N ARG A 217 50.38 10.66 -40.64
CA ARG A 217 50.60 11.80 -39.74
C ARG A 217 51.29 11.36 -38.46
N SER A 218 52.46 11.95 -38.23
CA SER A 218 53.38 11.63 -37.14
C SER A 218 52.80 12.01 -35.77
N SER A 219 53.10 11.22 -34.75
CA SER A 219 52.77 11.57 -33.36
C SER A 219 53.62 12.76 -32.90
N LEU A 220 52.97 13.77 -32.30
CA LEU A 220 53.61 14.79 -31.48
C LEU A 220 52.96 14.79 -30.11
N ARG A 221 53.71 14.37 -29.09
CA ARG A 221 53.28 14.46 -27.68
C ARG A 221 53.33 15.92 -27.23
N VAL A 222 52.18 16.46 -26.82
CA VAL A 222 52.12 17.66 -25.98
C VAL A 222 52.37 17.22 -24.53
N PRO A 223 53.27 17.87 -23.75
CA PRO A 223 53.46 17.54 -22.35
C PRO A 223 52.23 17.95 -21.54
N SER A 224 51.66 17.00 -20.79
CA SER A 224 50.57 17.26 -19.86
C SER A 224 51.09 18.02 -18.64
N TYR A 225 50.79 19.33 -18.57
CA TYR A 225 50.95 20.08 -17.33
C TYR A 225 50.06 19.46 -16.25
N ALA A 226 50.68 18.90 -15.22
CA ALA A 226 49.96 18.37 -14.07
C ALA A 226 49.38 19.55 -13.27
N ALA A 227 48.14 19.93 -13.61
CA ALA A 227 47.36 20.87 -12.80
C ALA A 227 47.14 20.23 -11.42
N SER A 228 47.91 20.68 -10.44
CA SER A 228 47.76 20.24 -9.06
C SER A 228 46.42 20.74 -8.56
N HIS A 229 45.44 19.82 -8.43
CA HIS A 229 44.18 20.08 -7.74
C HIS A 229 44.47 20.33 -6.26
N ARG A 230 44.90 21.54 -5.95
CA ARG A 230 44.91 22.10 -4.61
C ARG A 230 43.45 22.26 -4.22
N GLN A 231 42.87 21.18 -3.69
CA GLN A 231 41.55 21.21 -3.06
C GLN A 231 41.56 22.38 -2.07
N GLN A 232 40.85 23.44 -2.39
CA GLN A 232 40.56 24.49 -1.44
C GLN A 232 39.63 23.84 -0.42
N ARG A 233 40.19 23.47 0.74
CA ARG A 233 39.38 23.20 1.93
C ARG A 233 38.62 24.48 2.20
N VAL A 234 37.37 24.53 1.77
CA VAL A 234 36.42 25.55 2.17
C VAL A 234 36.36 25.43 3.69
N LEU A 235 36.86 26.43 4.40
CA LEU A 235 36.73 26.48 5.85
C LEU A 235 35.26 26.74 6.13
N SER A 236 34.50 25.67 6.35
CA SER A 236 33.12 25.76 6.82
C SER A 236 33.14 26.66 8.07
N PRO A 237 32.34 27.73 8.12
CA PRO A 237 32.25 28.54 9.32
C PRO A 237 31.72 27.62 10.43
N PHE A 238 32.53 27.42 11.48
CA PHE A 238 32.18 26.56 12.61
C PHE A 238 31.16 27.27 13.51
N ILE A 239 29.98 27.50 12.96
CA ILE A 239 28.78 27.90 13.70
C ILE A 239 28.44 26.70 14.57
N ARG A 240 28.76 26.79 15.86
CA ARG A 240 28.18 25.92 16.88
C ARG A 240 26.68 26.24 16.91
N THR A 241 25.88 25.44 16.22
CA THR A 241 24.43 25.61 16.26
C THR A 241 23.94 25.28 17.67
N LEU A 242 22.94 26.02 18.15
CA LEU A 242 22.42 25.87 19.51
C LEU A 242 21.40 24.74 19.53
N VAL A 243 21.92 23.51 19.40
CA VAL A 243 21.14 22.27 19.52
C VAL A 243 20.52 22.22 20.91
N THR A 244 19.20 22.40 20.98
CA THR A 244 18.45 22.51 22.23
C THR A 244 17.58 21.26 22.40
N LYS A 245 17.66 20.64 23.58
CA LYS A 245 16.81 19.50 23.95
C LYS A 245 15.70 19.96 24.90
N LYS A 246 14.49 19.47 24.69
CA LYS A 246 13.33 19.63 25.59
C LYS A 246 12.55 18.32 25.71
N TYR A 247 11.69 18.23 26.72
CA TYR A 247 10.89 17.04 27.03
C TYR A 247 9.39 17.40 27.09
N THR A 248 8.52 16.41 26.86
CA THR A 248 7.07 16.53 27.09
C THR A 248 6.68 15.95 28.45
N THR A 249 5.44 16.21 28.88
CA THR A 249 4.82 15.55 30.05
C THR A 249 4.70 14.05 29.87
N ASP A 250 4.56 13.60 28.64
CA ASP A 250 4.18 12.26 28.22
C ASP A 250 5.40 11.41 27.83
N HIS A 251 6.56 11.81 28.37
CA HIS A 251 7.85 11.10 28.30
C HIS A 251 8.50 11.03 26.91
N GLU A 252 8.16 11.96 26.02
CA GLU A 252 8.87 12.20 24.75
C GLU A 252 9.95 13.27 24.92
N ALA A 253 10.86 13.34 23.96
CA ALA A 253 11.90 14.35 23.85
C ALA A 253 12.02 14.87 22.42
N ILE A 254 12.41 16.14 22.30
CA ILE A 254 12.74 16.80 21.04
C ILE A 254 14.13 17.43 21.15
N VAL A 255 14.98 17.14 20.18
CA VAL A 255 16.27 17.81 19.96
C VAL A 255 16.17 18.61 18.67
N PHE A 256 16.30 19.93 18.73
CA PHE A 256 16.12 20.82 17.58
C PHE A 256 17.28 21.80 17.41
N ASP A 257 17.47 22.27 16.19
CA ASP A 257 18.48 23.26 15.80
C ASP A 257 17.78 24.53 15.27
N ASP A 258 17.90 25.62 16.03
CA ASP A 258 17.30 26.94 15.70
C ASP A 258 17.75 27.52 14.34
N THR A 259 18.87 27.04 13.79
CA THR A 259 19.42 27.55 12.52
C THR A 259 18.89 26.81 11.29
N THR A 260 18.54 25.53 11.44
CA THR A 260 18.01 24.68 10.34
C THR A 260 16.49 24.54 10.39
N ASN A 261 15.87 24.78 11.56
CA ASN A 261 14.46 24.49 11.87
C ASN A 261 14.10 23.00 11.73
N ILE A 262 15.11 22.13 11.87
CA ILE A 262 14.96 20.67 11.94
C ILE A 262 15.01 20.25 13.40
N GLY A 263 14.22 19.23 13.77
CA GLY A 263 14.36 18.54 15.04
C GLY A 263 13.94 17.08 15.00
N THR A 264 14.64 16.29 15.80
CA THR A 264 14.45 14.87 16.01
C THR A 264 13.54 14.64 17.21
N ILE A 265 12.45 13.90 17.01
CA ILE A 265 11.53 13.44 18.06
C ILE A 265 11.85 11.98 18.39
N PHE A 266 11.87 11.66 19.69
CA PHE A 266 12.17 10.33 20.25
C PHE A 266 11.51 10.17 21.63
N ILE A 267 11.39 8.93 22.11
CA ILE A 267 10.91 8.66 23.48
C ILE A 267 12.09 8.58 24.47
N THR A 268 11.83 8.89 25.74
CA THR A 268 12.86 8.89 26.80
C THR A 268 13.29 7.50 27.26
N GLU A 269 14.43 7.43 27.98
CA GLU A 269 14.96 6.21 28.61
C GLU A 269 13.94 5.61 29.59
N TYR A 270 13.14 6.45 30.25
CA TYR A 270 12.03 6.06 31.13
C TYR A 270 10.81 5.50 30.37
N ALA A 271 10.46 6.06 29.20
CA ALA A 271 9.33 5.60 28.41
C ALA A 271 9.54 4.16 27.91
N GLN A 272 10.72 3.84 27.35
CA GLN A 272 10.99 2.48 26.89
C GLN A 272 11.10 1.46 28.04
N GLU A 273 11.57 1.86 29.23
CA GLU A 273 11.61 0.97 30.39
C GLU A 273 10.20 0.66 30.91
N SER A 274 9.31 1.66 30.85
CA SER A 274 7.89 1.53 31.23
C SER A 274 7.09 0.65 30.27
N LEU A 275 7.37 0.73 28.96
CA LEU A 275 6.79 -0.14 27.93
C LEU A 275 7.37 -1.57 28.01
N GLY A 276 8.67 -1.69 28.24
CA GLY A 276 9.43 -2.94 28.10
C GLY A 276 9.72 -3.27 26.63
N ASP A 277 9.86 -4.57 26.35
CA ASP A 277 10.34 -5.11 25.06
C ASP A 277 9.43 -4.73 23.88
N VAL A 278 9.87 -3.79 23.04
CA VAL A 278 9.10 -3.21 21.93
C VAL A 278 9.08 -4.17 20.73
N VAL A 279 7.87 -4.50 20.28
CA VAL A 279 7.61 -5.48 19.20
C VAL A 279 7.07 -4.85 17.93
N PHE A 280 6.50 -3.64 18.01
CA PHE A 280 5.99 -2.90 16.85
C PHE A 280 6.06 -1.38 17.07
N VAL A 281 6.19 -0.63 15.98
CA VAL A 281 6.23 0.84 15.95
C VAL A 281 5.46 1.31 14.72
N GLU A 282 4.49 2.18 14.93
CA GLU A 282 3.80 2.91 13.86
C GLU A 282 4.49 4.26 13.66
N LEU A 283 4.84 4.57 12.40
CA LEU A 283 5.48 5.81 11.98
C LEU A 283 4.61 6.54 10.94
N PRO A 284 4.62 7.88 10.91
CA PRO A 284 3.84 8.65 9.95
C PRO A 284 4.52 8.65 8.56
N SER A 285 3.75 8.94 7.52
CA SER A 285 4.30 9.12 6.18
C SER A 285 5.21 10.36 6.09
N GLU A 286 6.30 10.25 5.34
CA GLU A 286 7.12 11.40 4.96
C GLU A 286 6.28 12.45 4.19
N GLY A 287 6.53 13.73 4.46
CA GLY A 287 5.73 14.84 3.94
C GLY A 287 4.39 15.08 4.65
N PHE A 288 4.01 14.26 5.64
CA PHE A 288 2.79 14.48 6.42
C PHE A 288 2.90 15.74 7.30
N ARG A 289 1.80 16.49 7.43
CA ARG A 289 1.71 17.75 8.20
C ARG A 289 1.00 17.51 9.52
N VAL A 290 1.58 17.98 10.61
CA VAL A 290 1.07 17.76 11.97
C VAL A 290 1.04 19.07 12.77
N ALA A 291 0.08 19.23 13.65
CA ALA A 291 0.03 20.26 14.67
C ALA A 291 0.64 19.76 16.00
N ALA A 292 1.02 20.69 16.87
CA ALA A 292 1.40 20.37 18.25
C ALA A 292 0.21 19.72 19.00
N GLY A 293 0.41 18.52 19.54
CA GLY A 293 -0.61 17.69 20.18
C GLY A 293 -1.30 16.68 19.26
N ASP A 294 -1.06 16.70 17.94
CA ASP A 294 -1.57 15.64 17.05
C ASP A 294 -0.82 14.33 17.30
N GLN A 295 -1.51 13.20 17.20
CA GLN A 295 -0.86 11.88 17.19
C GLN A 295 -0.06 11.70 15.90
N ILE A 296 1.20 11.26 16.04
CA ILE A 296 2.13 11.05 14.93
C ILE A 296 2.55 9.59 14.77
N GLY A 297 2.24 8.72 15.74
CA GLY A 297 2.52 7.29 15.68
C GLY A 297 2.11 6.58 16.97
N ALA A 298 2.63 5.36 17.15
CA ALA A 298 2.44 4.55 18.34
C ALA A 298 3.61 3.57 18.52
N VAL A 299 3.84 3.11 19.76
CA VAL A 299 4.86 2.11 20.12
C VAL A 299 4.19 1.01 20.94
N GLU A 300 4.32 -0.23 20.48
CA GLU A 300 3.71 -1.40 21.13
C GLU A 300 4.76 -2.38 21.66
N SER A 301 4.51 -2.89 22.86
CA SER A 301 5.26 -3.95 23.52
C SER A 301 4.36 -5.16 23.80
N VAL A 302 4.95 -6.26 24.28
CA VAL A 302 4.18 -7.44 24.74
C VAL A 302 3.28 -7.14 25.96
N LYS A 303 3.39 -5.95 26.58
CA LYS A 303 2.73 -5.60 27.86
C LYS A 303 1.86 -4.34 27.80
N ALA A 304 2.19 -3.40 26.92
CA ALA A 304 1.58 -2.08 26.85
C ALA A 304 1.73 -1.50 25.44
N ALA A 305 0.85 -0.55 25.10
CA ALA A 305 1.00 0.32 23.95
C ALA A 305 0.96 1.78 24.43
N SER A 306 1.65 2.67 23.73
CA SER A 306 1.54 4.12 23.91
C SER A 306 1.48 4.79 22.55
N ASP A 307 0.56 5.75 22.42
CA ASP A 307 0.62 6.73 21.33
C ASP A 307 1.90 7.58 21.45
N ILE A 308 2.32 8.20 20.34
CA ILE A 308 3.28 9.30 20.31
C ILE A 308 2.58 10.52 19.71
N TYR A 309 2.73 11.67 20.36
CA TYR A 309 2.19 12.96 19.93
C TYR A 309 3.28 13.90 19.43
N SER A 310 2.92 14.92 18.65
CA SER A 310 3.89 15.93 18.22
C SER A 310 4.09 17.02 19.28
N PRO A 311 5.30 17.27 19.77
CA PRO A 311 5.58 18.40 20.67
C PRO A 311 5.43 19.78 20.00
N VAL A 312 5.38 19.85 18.66
CA VAL A 312 5.39 21.09 17.85
C VAL A 312 4.74 20.90 16.48
N SER A 313 4.26 21.98 15.85
CA SER A 313 3.66 21.93 14.51
C SER A 313 4.72 21.95 13.39
N GLY A 314 4.60 21.08 12.38
CA GLY A 314 5.59 20.94 11.31
C GLY A 314 5.18 20.00 10.19
N THR A 315 6.17 19.60 9.39
CA THR A 315 6.08 18.51 8.40
C THR A 315 7.14 17.45 8.69
N VAL A 316 6.79 16.18 8.54
CA VAL A 316 7.72 15.04 8.60
C VAL A 316 8.69 15.13 7.41
N ASP A 317 9.98 15.26 7.70
CA ASP A 317 11.05 15.48 6.69
C ASP A 317 11.79 14.16 6.36
N GLU A 318 11.93 13.25 7.34
CA GLU A 318 12.56 11.92 7.23
C GLU A 318 12.05 11.00 8.37
N ILE A 319 11.90 9.69 8.13
CA ILE A 319 11.52 8.71 9.16
C ILE A 319 12.50 7.53 9.26
N ASN A 320 12.58 6.91 10.44
CA ASN A 320 13.45 5.74 10.64
C ASN A 320 12.79 4.44 10.17
N GLY A 321 12.82 4.19 8.86
CA GLY A 321 12.34 2.94 8.28
C GLY A 321 12.96 1.67 8.88
N GLY A 322 14.15 1.77 9.50
CA GLY A 322 14.78 0.66 10.22
C GLY A 322 14.01 0.17 11.44
N LEU A 323 13.14 0.99 12.04
CA LEU A 323 12.28 0.57 13.16
C LEU A 323 11.18 -0.41 12.73
N GLY A 324 10.77 -0.41 11.46
CA GLY A 324 9.81 -1.38 10.92
C GLY A 324 10.37 -2.80 10.83
N GLU A 325 11.70 -2.94 10.65
CA GLU A 325 12.38 -4.24 10.69
C GLU A 325 12.93 -4.57 12.09
N GLN A 326 13.33 -3.57 12.86
CA GLN A 326 14.06 -3.74 14.13
C GLN A 326 13.55 -2.80 15.25
N PRO A 327 12.30 -2.97 15.71
CA PRO A 327 11.71 -2.13 16.77
C PRO A 327 12.52 -2.17 18.09
N ASN A 328 13.20 -3.30 18.34
CA ASN A 328 14.16 -3.56 19.40
C ASN A 328 15.35 -2.56 19.50
N LEU A 329 15.52 -1.64 18.53
CA LEU A 329 16.50 -0.55 18.64
C LEU A 329 16.10 0.49 19.71
N ILE A 330 14.78 0.73 19.88
CA ILE A 330 14.25 1.70 20.86
C ILE A 330 14.69 1.35 22.30
N ASN A 331 14.64 0.07 22.68
CA ASN A 331 15.05 -0.34 24.04
C ASN A 331 16.56 -0.27 24.29
N LYS A 332 17.39 -0.24 23.24
CA LYS A 332 18.86 -0.29 23.39
C LYS A 332 19.48 1.09 23.57
N SER A 333 18.98 2.08 22.83
CA SER A 333 19.55 3.42 22.79
C SER A 333 18.47 4.51 22.61
N PRO A 334 17.46 4.60 23.50
CA PRO A 334 16.31 5.52 23.35
C PRO A 334 16.74 6.99 23.30
N GLU A 335 17.73 7.34 24.10
CA GLU A 335 18.35 8.66 24.13
C GLU A 335 19.84 8.53 23.83
N ASP A 336 20.33 9.16 22.78
CA ASP A 336 21.77 9.11 22.50
C ASP A 336 22.57 9.93 23.52
N LYS A 337 23.61 9.30 24.07
CA LYS A 337 24.58 9.94 24.98
C LYS A 337 25.79 10.39 24.15
N GLY A 338 25.50 11.24 23.15
CA GLY A 338 26.41 11.62 22.07
C GLY A 338 27.62 12.47 22.49
N PRO A 339 28.55 12.73 21.55
CA PRO A 339 28.75 14.13 21.15
C PRO A 339 29.15 14.37 19.68
N GLU A 340 28.75 15.55 19.18
CA GLU A 340 29.26 16.35 18.03
C GLU A 340 29.49 15.69 16.63
N THR A 341 29.77 14.40 16.47
CA THR A 341 30.03 13.78 15.14
C THR A 341 29.62 12.29 15.04
N CYS A 342 28.35 12.01 14.75
CA CYS A 342 27.88 10.69 14.28
C CYS A 342 26.79 10.83 13.21
N SER A 343 26.64 9.81 12.38
CA SER A 343 25.63 9.75 11.29
C SER A 343 24.22 9.55 11.86
N PRO A 344 23.16 10.18 11.32
CA PRO A 344 21.80 10.17 11.91
C PRO A 344 21.05 8.83 11.83
N THR A 345 21.74 7.74 11.49
CA THR A 345 21.18 6.56 10.80
C THR A 345 20.53 5.51 11.72
N PHE A 346 20.29 5.78 13.01
CA PHE A 346 19.84 4.74 13.97
C PHE A 346 18.83 5.15 15.05
N GLN A 347 18.78 6.42 15.47
CA GLN A 347 18.07 6.85 16.70
C GLN A 347 17.08 8.00 16.46
N LEU A 348 16.49 8.00 15.28
CA LEU A 348 15.34 8.82 14.94
C LEU A 348 14.07 7.98 15.21
N ILE A 349 13.00 8.57 15.76
CA ILE A 349 11.65 8.07 15.47
C ILE A 349 11.15 8.84 14.25
N ILE A 350 11.09 10.16 14.37
CA ILE A 350 10.69 11.10 13.30
C ILE A 350 11.66 12.29 13.28
N GLN A 351 12.10 12.69 12.08
CA GLN A 351 12.70 14.01 11.82
C GLN A 351 11.61 14.93 11.31
N MET A 352 11.41 16.05 11.98
CA MET A 352 10.43 17.05 11.61
C MET A 352 11.09 18.38 11.26
N ARG A 353 10.50 19.05 10.29
CA ARG A 353 10.83 20.41 9.88
C ARG A 353 9.72 21.34 10.32
N PHE A 354 10.04 22.25 11.24
CA PHE A 354 9.05 23.10 11.89
C PHE A 354 8.80 24.37 11.08
N TYR A 355 7.56 24.85 11.06
CA TYR A 355 7.21 26.08 10.35
C TYR A 355 7.12 27.31 11.27
N PHE A 356 6.74 27.14 12.54
CA PHE A 356 6.55 28.25 13.47
C PHE A 356 6.87 27.89 14.92
N TYR A 357 7.50 28.82 15.62
CA TYR A 357 8.00 28.65 16.98
C TYR A 357 6.90 28.93 18.03
N SER A 358 6.04 27.96 18.28
CA SER A 358 4.96 28.03 19.29
C SER A 358 5.00 26.81 20.21
N MET A 359 6.03 26.73 21.05
CA MET A 359 6.27 25.58 21.94
C MET A 359 5.46 25.65 23.23
N ALA A 360 4.64 24.63 23.47
CA ALA A 360 4.08 24.31 24.78
C ALA A 360 5.00 23.33 25.55
N LEU A 361 6.30 23.64 25.61
CA LEU A 361 7.34 22.76 26.18
C LEU A 361 7.97 23.37 27.42
N GLN A 362 8.20 22.52 28.42
CA GLN A 362 8.91 22.87 29.66
C GLN A 362 10.43 22.67 29.48
N ASN A 363 11.22 23.26 30.38
CA ASN A 363 12.69 23.25 30.38
C ASN A 363 13.24 22.17 31.30
#